data_AF-A0A965VKU3-F1
#
_entry.id   AF-A0A965VKU3-F1
#
_cell.length_a   1.000
_cell.length_b   1.000
_cell.length_c   1.000
_cell.angle_alpha   90.00
_cell.angle_beta   90.00
_cell.angle_gamma   90.00
#
_symmetry.space_group_name_H-M   'P 1'
#
loop_
_entity.id
_entity.type
_entity.pdbx_description
1 polymer ?
#
loop_
_entity_poly.entity_id
_entity_poly.type
_entity_poly.pdbx_seq_one_letter_code
_entity_poly.pdbx_strand_id
1 'polypeptide(L)'
;MKKTLILAAAATVAASLAPIAPAQAARDFINVVGSSTVYPFTTTVAEQFGRQGRFKTPKVESTGTGGGIKLFCNGVGPQHPDVVNASRRMNASEFDTCKKNGVTGIVEVRVGYDGLTISENKRGPKLDLTRKQVYLALAKQVPDPANPTVLIANPYKRWNEIDKSLPNTKIEVLGP
;
A
#
# COMPACT_ATOMS: atom_id res chain seq x y z
N MET A 1 71.60 -30.72 46.61
CA MET A 1 70.26 -31.27 46.84
C MET A 1 69.41 -30.21 47.54
N LYS A 2 68.68 -29.39 46.77
CA LYS A 2 67.94 -28.22 47.28
C LYS A 2 66.51 -28.21 46.75
N LYS A 3 65.60 -28.35 47.72
CA LYS A 3 64.23 -27.85 47.90
C LYS A 3 63.58 -27.06 46.75
N THR A 4 62.42 -27.57 46.31
CA THR A 4 61.10 -26.91 46.20
C THR A 4 61.08 -25.40 45.95
N LEU A 5 60.44 -25.00 44.83
CA LEU A 5 59.71 -23.73 44.72
C LEU A 5 58.60 -23.85 43.68
N ILE A 6 57.38 -23.69 44.19
CA ILE A 6 56.09 -23.66 43.50
C ILE A 6 56.00 -22.32 42.76
N LEU A 7 55.81 -22.34 41.43
CA LEU A 7 55.32 -21.17 40.70
C LEU A 7 53.83 -21.36 40.40
N ALA A 8 53.02 -20.53 41.07
CA ALA A 8 51.59 -20.39 40.81
C ALA A 8 51.37 -19.71 39.46
N ALA A 9 50.74 -20.41 38.52
CA ALA A 9 50.19 -19.81 37.32
C ALA A 9 48.78 -19.27 37.66
N ALA A 10 48.67 -17.96 37.84
CA ALA A 10 47.39 -17.28 37.95
C ALA A 10 46.73 -17.23 36.56
N ALA A 11 45.81 -18.16 36.29
CA ALA A 11 44.94 -18.09 35.12
C ALA A 11 43.81 -17.09 35.38
N THR A 12 43.94 -15.88 34.84
CA THR A 12 42.86 -14.89 34.78
C THR A 12 41.81 -15.34 33.77
N VAL A 13 40.72 -15.93 34.26
CA VAL A 13 39.51 -16.19 33.45
C VAL A 13 38.79 -14.85 33.27
N ALA A 14 39.08 -14.16 32.17
CA ALA A 14 38.24 -13.07 31.68
C ALA A 14 36.95 -13.68 31.11
N ALA A 15 35.91 -13.79 31.94
CA ALA A 15 34.58 -14.13 31.48
C ALA A 15 34.09 -13.03 30.54
N SER A 16 34.10 -13.33 29.24
CA SER A 16 33.48 -12.53 28.20
C SER A 16 31.96 -12.53 28.42
N LEU A 17 31.47 -11.53 29.15
CA LEU A 17 30.06 -11.15 29.14
C LEU A 17 29.72 -10.67 27.73
N ALA A 18 29.29 -11.60 26.87
CA ALA A 18 28.64 -11.24 25.63
C ALA A 18 27.42 -10.38 25.96
N PRO A 19 27.24 -9.20 25.35
CA PRO A 19 26.04 -8.40 25.55
C PRO A 19 24.84 -9.23 25.07
N ILE A 20 23.98 -9.60 26.02
CA ILE A 20 22.68 -10.21 25.74
C ILE A 20 21.90 -9.13 25.01
N ALA A 21 21.86 -9.20 23.68
CA ALA A 21 20.96 -8.37 22.90
C ALA A 21 19.54 -8.62 23.43
N PRO A 22 18.77 -7.58 23.79
CA PRO A 22 17.41 -7.79 24.24
C PRO A 22 16.68 -8.57 23.16
N ALA A 23 16.09 -9.71 23.53
CA ALA A 23 15.22 -10.45 22.63
C ALA A 23 14.12 -9.48 22.19
N GLN A 24 14.14 -9.08 20.91
CA GLN A 24 13.14 -8.21 20.33
C GLN A 24 11.79 -8.87 20.58
N ALA A 25 10.98 -8.31 21.49
CA ALA A 25 9.68 -8.88 21.82
C ALA A 25 8.86 -8.94 20.53
N ALA A 26 8.62 -10.16 20.03
CA ALA A 26 7.80 -10.35 18.85
C ALA A 26 6.40 -9.81 19.18
N ARG A 27 5.87 -8.93 18.32
CA ARG A 27 4.51 -8.45 18.47
C ARG A 27 3.53 -9.62 18.41
N ASP A 28 2.49 -9.55 19.23
CA ASP A 28 1.49 -10.61 19.40
C ASP A 28 0.14 -10.27 18.75
N PHE A 29 0.17 -9.37 17.75
CA PHE A 29 -0.96 -8.99 16.91
C PHE A 29 -0.54 -8.96 15.44
N ILE A 30 -1.49 -9.15 14.54
CA ILE A 30 -1.29 -9.02 13.09
C ILE A 30 -1.25 -7.53 12.73
N ASN A 31 -0.26 -7.10 11.96
CA ASN A 31 -0.13 -5.73 11.50
C ASN A 31 -0.53 -5.60 10.03
N VAL A 32 -1.52 -4.75 9.74
CA VAL A 32 -2.09 -4.55 8.41
C VAL A 32 -1.94 -3.09 8.00
N VAL A 33 -1.42 -2.86 6.79
CA VAL A 33 -1.30 -1.52 6.18
C VAL A 33 -2.00 -1.48 4.82
N GLY A 34 -2.25 -0.30 4.27
CA GLY A 34 -2.59 -0.15 2.86
C GLY A 34 -3.72 0.80 2.53
N SER A 35 -4.55 0.40 1.56
CA SER A 35 -5.57 1.24 0.92
C SER A 35 -6.55 1.89 1.90
N SER A 36 -6.76 3.20 1.76
CA SER A 36 -7.81 3.93 2.45
C SER A 36 -9.22 3.51 2.04
N THR A 37 -9.41 3.00 0.82
CA THR A 37 -10.72 2.51 0.36
C THR A 37 -11.07 1.14 0.93
N VAL A 38 -10.06 0.32 1.25
CA VAL A 38 -10.23 -1.04 1.81
C VAL A 38 -10.13 -1.04 3.35
N TYR A 39 -9.61 0.05 3.91
CA TYR A 39 -9.46 0.28 5.34
C TYR A 39 -10.71 -0.05 6.17
N PRO A 40 -11.91 0.53 5.92
CA PRO A 40 -13.08 0.30 6.78
C PRO A 40 -13.54 -1.17 6.79
N PHE A 41 -13.43 -1.86 5.66
CA PHE A 41 -13.76 -3.29 5.55
C PHE A 41 -12.76 -4.14 6.35
N THR A 42 -11.47 -3.84 6.21
CA THR A 42 -10.40 -4.56 6.90
C THR A 42 -10.48 -4.36 8.41
N THR A 43 -10.77 -3.14 8.87
CA THR A 43 -10.97 -2.84 10.29
C THR A 43 -12.14 -3.63 10.87
N THR A 44 -13.26 -3.72 10.14
CA THR A 44 -14.43 -4.50 10.58
C THR A 44 -14.06 -5.99 10.75
N VAL A 45 -13.33 -6.56 9.79
CA VAL A 45 -12.87 -7.96 9.87
C VAL A 45 -11.89 -8.15 11.03
N ALA A 46 -10.97 -7.21 11.23
CA ALA A 46 -10.00 -7.26 12.34
C ALA A 46 -10.70 -7.25 13.70
N GLU A 47 -11.68 -6.36 13.90
CA GLU A 47 -12.47 -6.29 15.13
C GLU A 47 -13.27 -7.57 15.38
N GLN A 48 -13.92 -8.11 14.34
CA GLN A 48 -14.64 -9.37 14.44
C GLN A 48 -13.71 -10.54 14.79
N PHE A 49 -12.52 -10.59 14.20
CA PHE A 49 -11.51 -11.61 14.51
C PHE A 49 -11.04 -11.53 15.96
N GLY A 50 -10.71 -10.33 16.46
CA GLY A 50 -10.30 -10.14 17.86
C GLY A 50 -11.40 -10.47 18.88
N ARG A 51 -12.67 -10.19 18.53
CA ARG A 51 -13.84 -10.51 19.37
C ARG A 51 -14.04 -12.01 19.62
N GLN A 52 -13.46 -12.89 18.81
CA GLN A 52 -13.52 -14.34 19.04
C GLN A 52 -12.67 -14.78 20.25
N GLY A 53 -11.84 -13.90 20.80
CA GLY A 53 -11.14 -14.11 22.08
C GLY A 53 -9.89 -14.99 22.02
N ARG A 54 -9.59 -15.62 20.88
CA ARG A 54 -8.40 -16.48 20.71
C ARG A 54 -7.12 -15.70 20.36
N PHE A 55 -7.25 -14.58 19.67
CA PHE A 55 -6.12 -13.76 19.19
C PHE A 55 -6.39 -12.28 19.48
N LYS A 56 -5.33 -11.48 19.61
CA LYS A 56 -5.48 -10.02 19.70
C LYS A 56 -6.04 -9.45 18.40
N THR A 57 -6.82 -8.37 18.54
CA THR A 57 -7.32 -7.59 17.40
C THR A 57 -6.14 -7.10 16.53
N PRO A 58 -6.14 -7.38 15.22
CA PRO A 58 -5.15 -6.86 14.29
C PRO A 58 -5.11 -5.33 14.31
N LYS A 59 -3.91 -4.77 14.19
CA LYS A 59 -3.72 -3.34 13.97
C LYS A 59 -3.90 -3.06 12.49
N VAL A 60 -4.78 -2.14 12.13
CA VAL A 60 -5.01 -1.73 10.74
C VAL A 60 -4.70 -0.25 10.58
N GLU A 61 -3.84 0.10 9.63
CA GLU A 61 -3.40 1.47 9.35
C GLU A 61 -3.66 1.84 7.89
N SER A 62 -4.31 3.00 7.67
CA SER A 62 -4.54 3.54 6.33
C SER A 62 -3.30 4.31 5.86
N THR A 63 -2.60 3.80 4.86
CA THR A 63 -1.35 4.38 4.32
C THR A 63 -1.38 4.57 2.80
N GLY A 64 -2.51 4.24 2.16
CA GLY A 64 -2.66 4.15 0.71
C GLY A 64 -2.04 2.87 0.13
N THR A 65 -2.57 2.37 -1.00
CA THR A 65 -2.10 1.10 -1.59
C THR A 65 -0.58 1.10 -1.85
N GLY A 66 -0.06 2.14 -2.51
CA GLY A 66 1.38 2.22 -2.80
C GLY A 66 2.25 2.37 -1.55
N GLY A 67 1.80 3.20 -0.58
CA GLY A 67 2.51 3.39 0.69
C GLY A 67 2.54 2.12 1.54
N GLY A 68 1.40 1.43 1.66
CA GLY A 68 1.31 0.16 2.35
C GLY A 68 2.15 -0.94 1.70
N ILE A 69 2.13 -1.05 0.38
CA ILE A 69 2.99 -2.00 -0.35
C ILE A 69 4.46 -1.69 -0.07
N LYS A 70 4.87 -0.41 -0.09
CA LYS A 70 6.25 -0.03 0.25
C LYS A 70 6.63 -0.46 1.67
N LEU A 71 5.76 -0.23 2.65
CA LEU A 71 6.01 -0.63 4.05
C LEU A 71 6.09 -2.16 4.20
N PHE A 72 5.19 -2.88 3.55
CA PHE A 72 5.18 -4.35 3.52
C PHE A 72 6.43 -4.92 2.85
N CYS A 73 6.85 -4.36 1.71
CA CYS A 73 8.04 -4.78 0.98
C CYS A 73 9.37 -4.40 1.66
N ASN A 74 9.38 -3.72 2.82
CA ASN A 74 10.63 -3.37 3.49
C ASN A 74 11.32 -4.55 4.18
N GLY A 75 10.64 -5.69 4.35
CA GLY A 75 11.24 -6.88 4.93
C GLY A 75 10.23 -7.81 5.58
N VAL A 76 10.72 -8.86 6.24
CA VAL A 76 9.92 -9.83 6.99
C VAL A 76 10.30 -9.77 8.47
N GLY A 77 9.31 -9.94 9.35
CA GLY A 77 9.53 -10.05 10.79
C GLY A 77 8.70 -9.06 11.60
N PRO A 78 8.88 -9.03 12.93
CA PRO A 78 8.00 -8.28 13.84
C PRO A 78 7.94 -6.77 13.58
N GLN A 79 8.98 -6.18 12.96
CA GLN A 79 9.06 -4.75 12.64
C GLN A 79 8.35 -4.37 11.32
N HIS A 80 7.94 -5.35 10.52
CA HIS A 80 7.29 -5.13 9.22
C HIS A 80 5.81 -5.53 9.27
N PRO A 81 4.94 -4.96 8.41
CA PRO A 81 3.55 -5.40 8.28
C PRO A 81 3.46 -6.85 7.79
N ASP A 82 2.45 -7.60 8.26
CA ASP A 82 2.17 -8.97 7.76
C ASP A 82 1.28 -8.98 6.53
N VAL A 83 0.40 -7.99 6.43
CA VAL A 83 -0.63 -7.92 5.41
C VAL A 83 -0.64 -6.52 4.83
N VAL A 84 -0.76 -6.45 3.51
CA VAL A 84 -1.11 -5.24 2.81
C VAL A 84 -2.49 -5.40 2.17
N ASN A 85 -3.45 -4.58 2.60
CA ASN A 85 -4.72 -4.47 1.88
C ASN A 85 -4.56 -3.48 0.71
N ALA A 86 -5.22 -3.74 -0.41
CA ALA A 86 -4.96 -3.01 -1.63
C ALA A 86 -6.22 -2.89 -2.48
N SER A 87 -6.48 -1.70 -3.00
CA SER A 87 -7.56 -1.43 -3.97
C SER A 87 -7.19 -1.77 -5.41
N ARG A 88 -5.91 -2.12 -5.63
CA ARG A 88 -5.39 -2.59 -6.91
C ARG A 88 -4.34 -3.65 -6.67
N ARG A 89 -4.06 -4.46 -7.70
CA ARG A 89 -2.93 -5.40 -7.68
C ARG A 89 -1.59 -4.65 -7.55
N MET A 90 -0.63 -5.32 -6.92
CA MET A 90 0.77 -4.91 -6.89
C MET A 90 1.33 -4.88 -8.33
N ASN A 91 2.03 -3.82 -8.70
CA ASN A 91 2.68 -3.77 -10.01
C ASN A 91 4.01 -4.55 -10.01
N ALA A 92 4.59 -4.75 -11.20
CA ALA A 92 5.81 -5.56 -11.34
C ALA A 92 7.00 -4.97 -10.55
N SER A 93 7.19 -3.65 -10.55
CA SER A 93 8.31 -3.01 -9.87
C SER A 93 8.18 -3.04 -8.34
N GLU A 94 6.95 -2.95 -7.81
CA GLU A 94 6.62 -3.16 -6.40
C GLU A 94 6.97 -4.60 -5.98
N PHE A 95 6.57 -5.59 -6.79
CA PHE A 95 6.86 -7.00 -6.53
C PHE A 95 8.35 -7.32 -6.58
N ASP A 96 9.07 -6.74 -7.53
CA ASP A 96 10.53 -6.87 -7.63
C ASP A 96 11.24 -6.24 -6.43
N THR A 97 10.75 -5.10 -5.93
CA THR A 97 11.25 -4.47 -4.69
C THR A 97 11.07 -5.40 -3.51
N CYS A 98 9.88 -5.98 -3.34
CA CYS A 98 9.60 -6.97 -2.30
C CYS A 98 10.58 -8.15 -2.34
N LYS A 99 10.79 -8.77 -3.50
CA LYS A 99 11.74 -9.89 -3.66
C LYS A 99 13.17 -9.49 -3.30
N LYS A 100 13.63 -8.32 -3.75
CA LYS A 100 14.97 -7.81 -3.43
C LYS A 100 15.19 -7.64 -1.92
N ASN A 101 14.13 -7.33 -1.19
CA ASN A 101 14.16 -7.17 0.26
C ASN A 101 13.81 -8.46 1.03
N GLY A 102 13.82 -9.62 0.37
CA GLY A 102 13.58 -10.92 1.00
C GLY A 102 12.11 -11.28 1.24
N VAL A 103 11.17 -10.44 0.79
CA VAL A 103 9.73 -10.72 0.84
C VAL A 103 9.35 -11.55 -0.39
N THR A 104 9.62 -12.85 -0.36
CA THR A 104 9.44 -13.77 -1.50
C THR A 104 8.17 -14.61 -1.44
N GLY A 105 7.67 -14.91 -0.23
CA GLY A 105 6.48 -15.73 0.02
C GLY A 105 5.15 -14.97 -0.06
N ILE A 106 4.97 -14.08 -1.04
CA ILE A 106 3.78 -13.24 -1.16
C ILE A 106 2.60 -14.05 -1.69
N VAL A 107 1.48 -13.99 -0.97
CA VAL A 107 0.20 -14.59 -1.41
C VAL A 107 -0.80 -13.49 -1.71
N GLU A 108 -1.33 -13.46 -2.93
CA GLU A 108 -2.42 -12.56 -3.32
C GLU A 108 -3.78 -13.22 -3.07
N VAL A 109 -4.63 -12.57 -2.29
CA VAL A 109 -6.02 -13.01 -2.06
C VAL A 109 -6.97 -11.95 -2.61
N ARG A 110 -7.77 -12.31 -3.60
CA ARG A 110 -8.81 -11.43 -4.15
C ARG A 110 -10.05 -11.47 -3.27
N VAL A 111 -10.36 -10.35 -2.62
CA VAL A 111 -11.52 -10.22 -1.72
C VAL A 111 -12.79 -9.72 -2.43
N GLY A 112 -12.66 -9.03 -3.57
CA GLY A 112 -13.80 -8.48 -4.28
C GLY A 112 -13.40 -7.61 -5.47
N TYR A 113 -14.40 -6.92 -6.02
CA TYR A 113 -14.25 -5.95 -7.09
C TYR A 113 -14.68 -4.57 -6.59
N ASP A 114 -13.90 -3.55 -6.91
CA ASP A 114 -14.22 -2.16 -6.64
C ASP A 114 -15.00 -1.56 -7.82
N GLY A 115 -16.00 -0.74 -7.52
CA GLY A 115 -16.89 -0.11 -8.50
C GLY A 115 -16.77 1.40 -8.41
N LEU A 116 -16.41 2.05 -9.53
CA LEU A 116 -16.41 3.49 -9.64
C LEU A 116 -17.71 3.97 -10.28
N THR A 117 -18.37 4.93 -9.63
CA THR A 117 -19.57 5.58 -10.14
C THR A 117 -19.27 7.05 -10.42
N ILE A 118 -19.83 7.58 -11.51
CA ILE A 118 -19.88 9.02 -11.73
C ILE A 118 -21.20 9.51 -11.11
N SER A 119 -21.08 10.44 -10.19
CA SER A 119 -22.22 10.98 -9.44
C SER A 119 -22.33 12.47 -9.67
N GLU A 120 -23.56 12.95 -9.78
CA GLU A 120 -23.89 14.36 -9.96
C GLU A 120 -24.81 14.83 -8.84
N ASN A 121 -24.81 16.13 -8.57
CA ASN A 121 -25.83 16.75 -7.73
C ASN A 121 -27.23 16.51 -8.33
N LYS A 122 -28.23 16.22 -7.48
CA LYS A 122 -29.63 16.03 -7.90
C LYS A 122 -30.23 17.24 -8.64
N ARG A 123 -29.69 18.43 -8.43
CA ARG A 123 -30.08 19.69 -9.10
C ARG A 123 -29.11 20.10 -10.22
N GLY A 124 -28.21 19.21 -10.62
CA GLY A 124 -27.25 19.46 -11.68
C GLY A 124 -27.86 19.37 -13.08
N PRO A 125 -27.08 19.68 -14.13
CA PRO A 125 -27.48 19.59 -15.53
C PRO A 125 -27.95 18.21 -16.03
N LYS A 126 -27.90 17.13 -15.24
CA LYS A 126 -28.25 15.75 -15.63
C LYS A 126 -27.32 15.25 -16.73
N LEU A 127 -26.05 15.11 -16.38
CA LEU A 127 -25.00 14.69 -17.31
C LEU A 127 -25.19 13.23 -17.71
N ASP A 128 -25.51 12.99 -18.99
CA ASP A 128 -25.48 11.67 -19.61
C ASP A 128 -24.13 11.46 -20.30
N LEU A 129 -23.13 11.05 -19.50
CA LEU A 129 -21.75 10.94 -19.97
C LEU A 129 -21.46 9.56 -20.57
N THR A 130 -20.94 9.57 -21.79
CA THR A 130 -20.34 8.38 -22.39
C THR A 130 -18.92 8.13 -21.87
N ARG A 131 -18.47 6.87 -21.91
CA ARG A 131 -17.08 6.50 -21.57
C ARG A 131 -16.04 7.30 -22.37
N LYS A 132 -16.33 7.62 -23.63
CA LYS A 132 -15.47 8.44 -24.49
C LYS A 132 -15.34 9.87 -23.95
N GLN A 133 -16.45 10.51 -23.60
CA GLN A 133 -16.44 11.87 -23.05
C GLN A 133 -15.68 11.93 -21.72
N VAL A 134 -15.87 10.94 -20.84
CA VAL A 134 -15.12 10.84 -19.58
C VAL A 134 -13.61 10.69 -19.83
N TYR A 135 -13.21 9.82 -20.76
CA TYR A 135 -11.80 9.65 -21.12
C TYR A 135 -11.20 10.96 -21.64
N LEU A 136 -11.87 11.63 -22.59
CA LEU A 136 -11.40 12.90 -23.16
C LEU A 136 -11.37 14.03 -22.13
N ALA A 137 -12.17 13.96 -21.06
CA ALA A 137 -12.12 14.94 -19.98
C ALA A 137 -10.94 14.74 -19.02
N LEU A 138 -10.56 13.49 -18.74
CA LEU A 138 -9.65 13.17 -17.62
C LEU A 138 -8.26 12.71 -18.05
N ALA A 139 -8.11 12.16 -19.26
CA ALA A 139 -6.84 11.60 -19.69
C ALA A 139 -5.76 12.68 -19.85
N LYS A 140 -4.52 12.37 -19.48
CA LYS A 140 -3.37 13.27 -19.70
C LYS A 140 -3.12 13.51 -21.19
N GLN A 141 -3.35 12.49 -22.01
CA GLN A 141 -3.20 12.52 -23.46
C GLN A 141 -4.44 11.94 -24.14
N VAL A 142 -4.79 12.53 -25.28
CA VAL A 142 -5.94 12.13 -26.10
C VAL A 142 -5.50 12.00 -27.57
N PRO A 143 -6.21 11.21 -28.39
CA PRO A 143 -5.97 11.20 -29.82
C PRO A 143 -6.14 12.59 -30.42
N ASP A 144 -5.22 12.99 -31.30
CA ASP A 144 -5.34 14.25 -32.04
C ASP A 144 -6.61 14.21 -32.90
N PRO A 145 -7.53 15.19 -32.77
CA PRO A 145 -8.69 15.30 -33.64
C PRO A 145 -8.35 15.33 -35.14
N ALA A 146 -7.18 15.85 -35.51
CA ALA A 146 -6.70 15.89 -36.89
C ALA A 146 -6.02 14.59 -37.33
N ASN A 147 -5.41 13.84 -36.40
CA ASN A 147 -4.77 12.56 -36.68
C ASN A 147 -4.91 11.57 -35.50
N PRO A 148 -5.98 10.75 -35.47
CA PRO A 148 -6.27 9.87 -34.33
C PRO A 148 -5.21 8.80 -34.01
N THR A 149 -4.19 8.64 -34.85
CA THR A 149 -3.06 7.72 -34.60
C THR A 149 -2.00 8.32 -33.69
N VAL A 150 -2.03 9.63 -33.47
CA VAL A 150 -1.08 10.37 -32.64
C VAL A 150 -1.76 10.82 -31.35
N LEU A 151 -1.07 10.64 -30.22
CA LEU A 151 -1.52 11.14 -28.91
C LEU A 151 -0.92 12.52 -28.64
N ILE A 152 -1.76 13.47 -28.28
CA ILE A 152 -1.39 14.84 -27.89
C ILE A 152 -1.74 15.09 -26.43
N ALA A 153 -1.12 16.11 -25.82
CA ALA A 153 -1.54 16.59 -24.51
C ALA A 153 -3.01 17.01 -24.57
N ASN A 154 -3.79 16.67 -23.54
CA ASN A 154 -5.22 16.90 -23.55
C ASN A 154 -5.57 18.41 -23.66
N PRO A 155 -6.17 18.84 -24.79
CA PRO A 155 -6.45 20.24 -25.03
C PRO A 155 -7.74 20.70 -24.35
N TYR A 156 -8.65 19.77 -24.01
CA TYR A 156 -9.97 20.09 -23.49
C TYR A 156 -9.90 20.63 -22.06
N LYS A 157 -10.47 21.81 -21.85
CA LYS A 157 -10.59 22.51 -20.55
C LYS A 157 -12.03 22.65 -20.10
N ARG A 158 -13.01 22.50 -21.00
CA ARG A 158 -14.45 22.60 -20.71
C ARG A 158 -15.21 21.45 -21.34
N TRP A 159 -16.32 21.06 -20.71
CA TRP A 159 -17.10 19.90 -21.16
C TRP A 159 -17.69 20.09 -22.57
N ASN A 160 -18.14 21.30 -22.90
CA ASN A 160 -18.68 21.61 -24.22
C ASN A 160 -17.65 21.59 -25.37
N GLU A 161 -16.35 21.60 -25.06
CA GLU A 161 -15.27 21.45 -26.06
C GLU A 161 -15.11 19.98 -26.49
N ILE A 162 -15.51 19.03 -25.63
CA ILE A 162 -15.52 17.60 -25.93
C ILE A 162 -16.76 17.25 -26.75
N ASP A 163 -17.92 17.78 -26.35
CA ASP A 163 -19.21 17.55 -27.00
C ASP A 163 -20.14 18.73 -26.74
N LYS A 164 -20.71 19.31 -27.81
CA LYS A 164 -21.56 20.51 -27.72
C LYS A 164 -22.84 20.31 -26.89
N SER A 165 -23.26 19.06 -26.66
CA SER A 165 -24.41 18.73 -25.80
C SER A 165 -24.11 18.89 -24.31
N LEU A 166 -22.84 18.98 -23.92
CA LEU A 166 -22.41 19.11 -22.54
C LEU A 166 -22.32 20.58 -22.10
N PRO A 167 -22.40 20.88 -20.79
CA PRO A 167 -22.43 22.27 -20.31
C PRO A 167 -21.11 23.01 -20.53
N ASN A 168 -21.19 24.34 -20.63
CA ASN A 168 -20.00 25.21 -20.68
C ASN A 168 -19.39 25.40 -19.27
N THR A 169 -18.96 24.30 -18.66
CA THR A 169 -18.35 24.26 -17.34
C THR A 169 -16.90 23.79 -17.45
N LYS A 170 -16.02 24.40 -16.66
CA LYS A 170 -14.60 24.00 -16.57
C LYS A 170 -14.52 22.55 -16.10
N ILE A 171 -13.67 21.77 -16.76
CA ILE A 171 -13.27 20.44 -16.29
C ILE A 171 -12.21 20.66 -15.22
N GLU A 172 -12.51 20.23 -14.00
CA GLU A 172 -11.59 20.31 -12.87
C GLU A 172 -11.59 18.98 -12.14
N VAL A 173 -10.39 18.44 -11.94
CA VAL A 173 -10.17 17.14 -11.31
C VAL A 173 -9.42 17.41 -10.02
N LEU A 174 -10.05 17.06 -8.90
CA LEU A 174 -9.44 17.11 -7.58
C LEU A 174 -9.27 15.67 -7.11
N GLY A 175 -8.05 15.30 -6.79
CA GLY A 175 -7.72 13.97 -6.30
C GLY A 175 -6.43 13.99 -5.48
N PRO A 176 -6.16 12.93 -4.72
CA PRO A 176 -4.83 12.69 -4.15
C PRO A 176 -3.79 12.40 -5.23
#